data_AF-A0AAW9QFY0-F1
#
_entry.id   AF-A0AAW9QFY0-F1
#
_cell.length_a   1.000
_cell.length_b   1.000
_cell.length_c   1.000
_cell.angle_alpha   90.00
_cell.angle_beta   90.00
_cell.angle_gamma   90.00
#
_symmetry.space_group_name_H-M   'P 1'
#
loop_
_entity.id
_entity.type
_entity.pdbx_description
1 polymer ?
#
loop_
_entity_poly.entity_id
_entity_poly.type
_entity_poly.pdbx_seq_one_letter_code
_entity_poly.pdbx_strand_id
1 'polypeptide(L)' 'MTAPAPLKGIDLIDCARANVSEGIAVAARLCGYAEDTVTFEREVKQACEAIGVDITKFEDIGREYNTPGRNLIE' A
#
# COMPACT_ATOMS: atom_id res chain seq x y z
N MET A 1 25.69 0.18 -1.45
CA MET A 1 24.25 -0.16 -1.46
C MET A 1 23.51 1.14 -1.50
N THR A 2 22.96 1.51 -2.66
CA THR A 2 22.03 2.65 -2.79
C THR A 2 20.87 2.38 -1.85
N ALA A 3 20.57 3.28 -0.92
CA ALA A 3 19.34 3.20 -0.15
C ALA A 3 18.20 3.01 -1.16
N PRO A 4 17.39 1.94 -1.07
CA PRO A 4 16.33 1.71 -2.05
C PRO A 4 15.45 2.96 -2.03
N ALA A 5 15.36 3.63 -3.18
CA ALA A 5 14.49 4.79 -3.30
C ALA A 5 13.08 4.38 -2.88
N PRO A 6 12.32 5.27 -2.22
CA PRO A 6 10.98 4.95 -1.76
C PRO A 6 10.12 4.49 -2.93
N LEU A 7 9.52 3.31 -2.80
CA LEU A 7 8.60 2.75 -3.79
C LEU A 7 7.40 3.68 -3.98
N LYS A 8 6.84 3.71 -5.20
CA LYS A 8 5.72 4.57 -5.57
C LYS A 8 4.69 3.80 -6.39
N GLY A 9 3.45 4.29 -6.43
CA GLY A 9 2.40 3.70 -7.26
C GLY A 9 2.12 2.24 -6.93
N ILE A 10 2.01 1.39 -7.95
CA ILE A 10 1.64 -0.03 -7.79
C ILE A 10 2.71 -0.80 -7.00
N ASP A 11 4.00 -0.54 -7.22
CA ASP A 11 5.09 -1.19 -6.48
C ASP A 11 5.02 -0.88 -4.97
N LEU A 12 4.56 0.33 -4.62
CA LEU A 12 4.33 0.70 -3.22
C LEU A 12 3.16 -0.09 -2.62
N ILE A 13 2.05 -0.23 -3.36
CA ILE A 13 0.87 -0.97 -2.91
C ILE A 13 1.23 -2.45 -2.70
N ASP A 14 1.95 -3.05 -3.64
CA ASP A 14 2.37 -4.46 -3.54
C ASP A 14 3.29 -4.70 -2.34
N CYS A 15 4.30 -3.84 -2.15
CA CYS A 15 5.18 -3.89 -1.00
C CYS A 15 4.43 -3.66 0.33
N ALA A 16 3.56 -2.67 0.38
CA ALA A 16 2.72 -2.37 1.53
C ALA A 16 1.83 -3.55 1.90
N ARG A 17 1.21 -4.19 0.89
CA ARG A 17 0.33 -5.34 1.07
C ARG A 17 1.08 -6.59 1.52
N ALA A 18 2.25 -6.87 0.94
CA ALA A 18 3.09 -8.00 1.35
C ALA A 18 3.53 -7.90 2.81
N ASN A 19 3.67 -6.67 3.33
CA ASN A 19 4.15 -6.39 4.68
C ASN A 19 3.04 -5.86 5.61
N VAL A 20 1.77 -5.89 5.20
CA VAL A 20 0.66 -5.34 6.00
C VAL A 20 0.53 -6.02 7.35
N SER A 21 0.75 -7.35 7.38
CA SER A 21 0.70 -8.16 8.61
C SER A 21 1.84 -7.86 9.59
N GLU A 22 2.96 -7.34 9.10
CA GLU A 22 4.11 -6.95 9.94
C GLU A 22 3.92 -5.56 10.58
N GLY A 23 2.95 -4.79 10.09
CA GLY A 23 2.62 -3.45 10.56
C GLY A 23 3.33 -2.33 9.81
N ILE A 24 2.80 -1.12 9.97
CA ILE A 24 3.15 0.05 9.16
C ILE A 24 4.62 0.46 9.26
N ALA A 25 5.25 0.34 10.42
CA ALA A 25 6.65 0.71 10.63
C ALA A 25 7.61 -0.23 9.89
N VAL A 26 7.33 -1.54 9.92
CA VAL A 26 8.13 -2.55 9.22
C VAL A 26 7.92 -2.39 7.71
N ALA A 27 6.68 -2.24 7.27
CA ALA A 27 6.36 -2.02 5.86
C ALA A 27 7.03 -0.75 5.30
N ALA A 28 6.97 0.39 6.01
CA ALA A 28 7.63 1.62 5.59
C ALA A 28 9.14 1.42 5.36
N ARG A 29 9.82 0.74 6.29
CA ARG A 29 11.25 0.45 6.16
C ARG A 29 11.56 -0.42 4.95
N LEU A 30 10.77 -1.46 4.73
CA LEU A 30 10.96 -2.40 3.63
C LEU A 30 10.64 -1.76 2.27
N CYS A 31 9.68 -0.84 2.22
CA CYS A 31 9.29 -0.12 1.01
C CYS A 31 10.15 1.12 0.70
N GLY A 32 11.24 1.34 1.45
CA GLY A 32 12.20 2.42 1.18
C GLY A 32 11.89 3.77 1.85
N TYR A 33 10.97 3.79 2.83
CA TYR A 33 10.60 4.98 3.61
C TYR A 33 11.31 5.03 4.98
N ALA A 34 12.16 4.05 5.30
CA ALA A 34 12.86 3.97 6.59
C ALA A 34 11.87 4.04 7.78
N GLU A 35 11.91 5.10 8.57
CA GLU A 35 11.05 5.32 9.75
C GLU A 35 9.90 6.30 9.46
N ASP A 36 9.79 6.78 8.21
CA ASP A 36 8.85 7.81 7.77
C ASP A 36 7.46 7.23 7.47
N THR A 37 6.80 6.71 8.52
CA THR A 37 5.48 6.06 8.42
C THR A 37 4.39 7.01 7.97
N VAL A 38 4.49 8.31 8.31
CA VAL A 38 3.53 9.35 7.90
C VAL A 38 3.56 9.56 6.39
N THR A 39 4.77 9.67 5.83
CA THR A 39 4.96 9.82 4.38
C THR A 39 4.56 8.54 3.66
N PHE A 40 4.93 7.39 4.21
CA PHE A 40 4.54 6.08 3.68
C PHE A 40 3.01 5.92 3.60
N GLU A 41 2.28 6.18 4.69
CA GLU A 41 0.82 6.02 4.73
C GLU A 41 0.12 6.91 3.69
N ARG A 42 0.57 8.17 3.58
CA ARG A 42 0.04 9.11 2.59
C ARG A 42 0.24 8.59 1.17
N GLU A 43 1.45 8.16 0.84
CA GLU A 43 1.78 7.69 -0.50
C GLU A 43 1.07 6.38 -0.84
N VAL A 44 0.92 5.47 0.14
CA VAL A 44 0.14 4.24 -0.01
C VAL A 44 -1.32 4.58 -0.29
N LYS A 45 -1.92 5.51 0.47
CA LYS A 45 -3.29 5.97 0.24
C LYS A 45 -3.46 6.55 -1.16
N GLN A 46 -2.57 7.46 -1.56
CA GLN A 46 -2.61 8.08 -2.89
C GLN A 46 -2.45 7.04 -4.01
N ALA A 47 -1.58 6.05 -3.82
CA ALA A 47 -1.39 4.97 -4.77
C ALA A 47 -2.65 4.09 -4.88
N CYS A 48 -3.28 3.74 -3.76
CA CYS A 48 -4.56 3.03 -3.74
C CYS A 48 -5.67 3.85 -4.44
N GLU A 49 -5.80 5.14 -4.12
CA GLU A 49 -6.78 6.03 -4.75
C GLU A 49 -6.57 6.10 -6.27
N ALA A 50 -5.32 6.12 -6.72
CA ALA A 50 -4.98 6.14 -8.15
C ALA A 50 -5.43 4.90 -8.92
N ILE A 51 -5.63 3.76 -8.24
CA ILE A 51 -6.17 2.53 -8.82
C ILE A 51 -7.66 2.31 -8.51
N GLY A 52 -8.32 3.29 -7.90
CA GLY A 52 -9.74 3.24 -7.55
C GLY A 52 -10.05 2.45 -6.28
N VAL A 53 -9.06 2.26 -5.40
CA VAL A 53 -9.21 1.61 -4.09
C VAL A 53 -9.15 2.70 -3.02
N ASP A 54 -10.22 2.88 -2.26
CA ASP A 54 -10.22 3.79 -1.10
C ASP A 54 -9.87 3.00 0.16
N ILE A 55 -8.76 3.36 0.80
CA ILE A 55 -8.38 2.78 2.10
C ILE A 55 -8.51 3.84 3.19
N THR A 56 -9.16 3.48 4.29
CA THR A 56 -9.23 4.36 5.47
C THR A 56 -7.99 4.23 6.35
N LYS A 57 -7.34 3.07 6.33
CA LYS A 57 -6.16 2.75 7.16
C LYS A 57 -5.20 1.85 6.38
N PHE A 58 -3.92 1.89 6.75
CA PHE A 58 -2.90 1.02 6.16
C PHE A 58 -3.30 -0.47 6.20
N GLU A 59 -3.83 -0.96 7.32
CA GLU A 59 -4.26 -2.37 7.47
C GLU A 59 -5.38 -2.80 6.51
N ASP A 60 -6.11 -1.83 5.96
CA ASP A 60 -7.22 -2.07 5.04
C ASP A 60 -6.74 -2.51 3.64
N ILE A 61 -5.49 -2.22 3.29
CA ILE A 61 -4.87 -2.63 2.02
C ILE A 61 -4.88 -4.16 1.81
N GLY A 62 -4.92 -4.93 2.91
CA GLY A 62 -5.04 -6.39 2.86
C GLY A 62 -6.47 -6.90 2.65
N ARG A 63 -7.48 -6.07 2.88
CA ARG A 63 -8.90 -6.46 2.95
C ARG A 63 -9.69 -6.22 1.66
N GLU A 64 -9.34 -5.20 0.88
CA GLU A 64 -10.18 -4.68 -0.23
C GLU A 64 -9.88 -5.23 -1.63
N TYR A 65 -9.18 -6.37 -1.77
CA TYR A 65 -9.07 -7.08 -3.07
C TYR A 65 -9.90 -8.37 -3.13
N ASN A 66 -10.88 -8.54 -2.24
CA ASN A 66 -11.85 -9.64 -2.31
C ASN A 66 -13.25 -9.07 -2.51
N THR A 67 -13.50 -8.47 -3.68
CA THR A 67 -14.87 -8.33 -4.19
C THR A 67 -15.19 -9.56 -5.04
N PRO A 68 -15.88 -10.60 -4.53
CA PRO A 68 -16.61 -11.53 -5.38
C PRO A 68 -17.84 -10.79 -5.92
N GLY A 69 -17.63 -9.86 -6.86
CA GLY A 69 -18.70 -8.94 -7.25
C GLY A 69 -18.44 -8.05 -8.46
N ARG A 70 -17.43 -8.29 -9.29
CA ARG A 70 -17.51 -7.87 -10.69
C ARG A 70 -18.47 -8.79 -11.44
N ASN A 71 -19.77 -8.62 -11.16
CA ASN A 71 -20.79 -8.91 -12.15
C ASN A 71 -20.71 -7.77 -13.17
N LEU A 72 -19.93 -7.99 -14.22
CA LEU A 72 -20.05 -7.23 -15.46
C LEU A 72 -21.42 -7.60 -16.03
N ILE A 73 -22.43 -6.78 -15.76
CA ILE A 73 -23.63 -6.74 -16.58
C ILE A 73 -23.31 -5.99 -17.87
N GLU A 74 -22.86 -6.71 -18.90
CA GLU A 74 -23.10 -6.37 -20.32
C GLU A 74 -23.33 -7.65 -21.13
#